data_AF-A0A7C5ZMB7-F1
#
_entry.id   AF-A0A7C5ZMB7-F1
#
_cell.length_a   1.000
_cell.length_b   1.000
_cell.length_c   1.000
_cell.angle_alpha   90.00
_cell.angle_beta   90.00
_cell.angle_gamma   90.00
#
_symmetry.space_group_name_H-M   'P 1'
#
loop_
_entity.id
_entity.type
_entity.pdbx_description
1 polymer ?
#
loop_
_entity_poly.entity_id
_entity_poly.type
_entity_poly.pdbx_seq_one_letter_code
_entity_poly.pdbx_strand_id
1 'polypeptide(L)'
;MRSRGLFVLLILALLMSLLPASVGATPLDYDIPGGHFFQQANGQGGAGNTGFAVTNNDNVYFWTWFNRLGGVNAVGYPVSNRFQWKGFTVQAFQKVVFQWRPESGQVMFVNIFDEMTSAGKDDWLVNVRMTPKPFDWSSDGGKGWDQVMASHLALLDQYPAIKASYYAQVGDAVTMNGLPMSVQDMGSAVVLRAQRKVFQQWKTAQPWAAAGQVTVSNGGDLGKEAGLYPADAITARPWNQPAPCPAPFINGFSVNPSTINQGQGATLSWGAVTNATEVSIDQGIGGVGTPGS
;
A
#
# COMPACT_ATOMS: atom_id res chain seq x y z
N MET A 1 -4.45 -34.43 -25.54
CA MET A 1 -3.23 -33.71 -25.10
C MET A 1 -3.61 -32.89 -23.87
N ARG A 2 -3.15 -33.32 -22.70
CA ARG A 2 -3.41 -32.69 -21.39
C ARG A 2 -2.05 -32.22 -20.85
N SER A 3 -1.82 -30.93 -20.74
CA SER A 3 -0.64 -30.39 -20.04
C SER A 3 -0.98 -30.22 -18.56
N ARG A 4 -0.32 -31.03 -17.73
CA ARG A 4 -0.38 -31.01 -16.27
C ARG A 4 0.44 -29.82 -15.75
N GLY A 5 -0.20 -28.89 -15.04
CA GLY A 5 0.48 -27.87 -14.24
C GLY A 5 1.02 -28.48 -12.95
N LEU A 6 2.31 -28.29 -12.71
CA LEU A 6 3.09 -28.82 -11.60
C LEU A 6 2.73 -28.07 -10.31
N PHE A 7 2.08 -28.74 -9.35
CA PHE A 7 1.94 -28.24 -7.98
C PHE A 7 3.12 -28.76 -7.15
N VAL A 8 3.96 -27.85 -6.64
CA VAL A 8 5.00 -28.18 -5.67
C VAL A 8 4.33 -28.28 -4.29
N LEU A 9 4.13 -29.51 -3.81
CA LEU A 9 3.84 -29.81 -2.42
C LEU A 9 5.16 -29.83 -1.63
N LEU A 10 5.26 -28.99 -0.60
CA LEU A 10 6.29 -29.12 0.43
C LEU A 10 5.75 -30.01 1.55
N ILE A 11 6.29 -31.23 1.65
CA ILE A 11 6.06 -32.17 2.76
C ILE A 11 7.04 -31.82 3.88
N LEU A 12 6.53 -31.48 5.07
CA LEU A 12 7.35 -31.30 6.27
C LEU A 12 7.55 -32.67 6.94
N ALA A 13 8.78 -33.19 6.91
CA ALA A 13 9.17 -34.38 7.66
C ALA A 13 9.49 -33.98 9.12
N LEU A 14 8.86 -34.68 10.08
CA LEU A 14 9.09 -34.53 11.50
C LEU A 14 10.34 -35.32 11.92
N LEU A 15 11.43 -34.64 12.27
CA LEU A 15 12.59 -35.22 12.93
C LEU A 15 12.74 -34.58 14.32
N MET A 16 12.45 -35.35 15.36
CA MET A 16 12.76 -35.00 16.75
C MET A 16 14.26 -35.17 17.00
N SER A 17 14.97 -34.06 17.21
CA SER A 17 16.32 -34.05 17.77
C SER A 17 16.32 -33.24 19.07
N LEU A 18 16.85 -33.84 20.14
CA LEU A 18 17.14 -33.19 21.41
C LEU A 18 18.29 -32.18 21.19
N LEU A 19 17.96 -30.88 21.12
CA LEU A 19 18.95 -29.81 21.05
C LEU A 19 19.21 -29.22 22.45
N PRO A 20 20.47 -28.83 22.75
CA PRO A 20 20.80 -28.14 24.00
C PRO A 20 20.13 -26.76 24.04
N ALA A 21 19.88 -26.27 25.26
CA ALA A 21 19.17 -25.02 25.53
C ALA A 21 19.70 -23.86 24.66
N SER A 22 18.78 -23.22 23.93
CA SER A 22 19.04 -22.11 23.02
C SER A 22 19.66 -20.94 23.76
N VAL A 23 20.90 -20.57 23.38
CA VAL A 23 21.42 -19.22 23.61
C VAL A 23 20.41 -18.25 23.00
N GLY A 24 19.86 -17.33 23.81
CA GLY A 24 18.75 -16.47 23.40
C GLY A 24 19.06 -15.76 22.09
N ALA A 25 18.27 -16.03 21.04
CA ALA A 25 18.41 -15.34 19.78
C ALA A 25 18.19 -13.85 20.01
N THR A 26 19.06 -13.00 19.47
CA THR A 26 18.86 -11.55 19.46
C THR A 26 17.47 -11.27 18.89
N PRO A 27 16.65 -10.44 19.55
CA PRO A 27 15.38 -10.02 18.97
C PRO A 27 15.61 -9.46 17.57
N LEU A 28 14.88 -9.98 16.58
CA LEU A 28 14.98 -9.49 15.20
C LEU A 28 14.63 -8.00 15.13
N ASP A 29 13.63 -7.59 15.91
CA ASP A 29 13.21 -6.20 15.97
C ASP A 29 13.75 -5.54 17.23
N TYR A 30 14.23 -4.29 17.10
CA TYR A 30 14.92 -3.59 18.17
C TYR A 30 14.76 -2.08 18.10
N ASP A 31 14.88 -1.43 19.25
CA ASP A 31 14.81 0.03 19.35
C ASP A 31 16.04 0.70 18.71
N ILE A 32 15.78 1.85 18.09
CA ILE A 32 16.79 2.74 17.51
C ILE A 32 16.55 4.17 18.02
N PRO A 33 17.51 5.09 17.90
CA PRO A 33 17.28 6.48 18.28
C PRO A 33 16.02 7.05 17.59
N GLY A 34 15.06 7.48 18.41
CA GLY A 34 13.81 8.08 17.92
C GLY A 34 12.82 7.12 17.28
N GLY A 35 12.98 5.80 17.39
CA GLY A 35 12.09 4.85 16.72
C GLY A 35 12.33 3.38 17.04
N HIS A 36 11.82 2.53 16.14
CA HIS A 36 11.99 1.08 16.19
C HIS A 36 12.33 0.56 14.80
N PHE A 37 13.19 -0.46 14.75
CA PHE A 37 13.61 -1.12 13.52
C PHE A 37 13.04 -2.52 13.44
N PHE A 38 12.31 -2.78 12.35
CA PHE A 38 11.66 -4.06 12.09
C PHE A 38 12.49 -4.87 11.10
N GLN A 39 13.44 -5.65 11.60
CA GLN A 39 14.29 -6.51 10.76
C GLN A 39 13.50 -7.70 10.22
N GLN A 40 12.54 -8.24 11.00
CA GLN A 40 11.76 -9.38 10.55
C GLN A 40 10.91 -9.08 9.30
N ALA A 41 10.63 -7.79 9.06
CA ALA A 41 9.87 -7.31 7.92
C ALA A 41 10.67 -7.23 6.60
N ASN A 42 11.93 -7.69 6.59
CA ASN A 42 12.83 -7.56 5.44
C ASN A 42 12.56 -8.51 4.26
N GLY A 43 11.55 -9.38 4.36
CA GLY A 43 11.22 -10.38 3.34
C GLY A 43 12.15 -11.60 3.30
N GLN A 44 13.07 -11.71 4.26
CA GLN A 44 14.04 -12.81 4.41
C GLN A 44 13.96 -13.46 5.81
N GLY A 45 12.81 -13.34 6.49
CA GLY A 45 12.61 -13.87 7.84
C GLY A 45 13.57 -13.27 8.87
N GLY A 46 14.08 -12.05 8.65
CA GLY A 46 15.04 -11.39 9.52
C GLY A 46 16.51 -11.76 9.26
N ALA A 47 16.83 -12.55 8.22
CA ALA A 47 18.22 -12.79 7.85
C ALA A 47 18.91 -11.49 7.40
N GLY A 48 20.20 -11.33 7.72
CA GLY A 48 20.98 -10.14 7.39
C GLY A 48 20.81 -9.01 8.42
N ASN A 49 20.95 -7.76 7.97
CA ASN A 49 20.86 -6.54 8.81
C ASN A 49 19.90 -5.48 8.24
N THR A 50 19.06 -5.88 7.28
CA THR A 50 18.12 -5.00 6.58
C THR A 50 16.73 -5.12 7.19
N GLY A 51 15.93 -4.07 7.05
CA GLY A 51 14.58 -3.99 7.58
C GLY A 51 13.95 -2.65 7.24
N PHE A 52 12.96 -2.26 8.03
CA PHE A 52 12.31 -0.96 7.90
C PHE A 52 12.25 -0.26 9.25
N ALA A 53 12.74 0.97 9.29
CA ALA A 53 12.66 1.83 10.47
C ALA A 53 11.32 2.57 10.50
N VAL A 54 10.71 2.65 11.68
CA VAL A 54 9.58 3.53 11.97
C VAL A 54 10.05 4.49 13.06
N THR A 55 10.22 5.76 12.71
CA THR A 55 10.87 6.75 13.58
C THR A 55 10.00 7.98 13.82
N ASN A 56 10.50 8.90 14.64
CA ASN A 56 10.02 10.27 14.84
C ASN A 56 10.95 11.31 14.21
N ASN A 57 11.92 10.89 13.40
CA ASN A 57 12.90 11.80 12.79
C ASN A 57 12.22 12.84 11.90
N ASP A 58 12.87 13.98 11.72
CA ASP A 58 12.44 15.07 10.84
C ASP A 58 11.06 15.66 11.20
N ASN A 59 10.70 15.62 12.48
CA ASN A 59 9.38 16.04 13.00
C ASN A 59 8.19 15.30 12.37
N VAL A 60 8.43 14.07 11.88
CA VAL A 60 7.39 13.17 11.37
C VAL A 60 7.18 12.09 12.43
N TYR A 61 6.13 12.21 13.25
CA TYR A 61 5.96 11.39 14.46
C TYR A 61 5.34 10.00 14.20
N PHE A 62 5.81 9.27 13.19
CA PHE A 62 5.25 7.97 12.82
C PHE A 62 5.41 6.90 13.91
N TRP A 63 6.52 6.89 14.65
CA TRP A 63 6.69 5.94 15.75
C TRP A 63 5.70 6.20 16.90
N THR A 64 5.48 7.46 17.25
CA THR A 64 4.46 7.83 18.23
C THR A 64 3.07 7.37 17.79
N TRP A 65 2.69 7.64 16.54
CA TRP A 65 1.39 7.25 16.01
C TRP A 65 1.22 5.74 15.87
N PHE A 66 2.27 5.03 15.45
CA PHE A 66 2.29 3.57 15.39
C PHE A 66 1.92 2.95 16.74
N ASN A 67 2.56 3.39 17.83
CA ASN A 67 2.26 2.91 19.17
C ASN A 67 0.86 3.31 19.62
N ARG A 68 0.46 4.57 19.39
CA ARG A 68 -0.88 5.08 19.74
C ARG A 68 -1.99 4.26 19.09
N LEU A 69 -1.78 3.79 17.86
CA LEU A 69 -2.76 3.02 17.10
C LEU A 69 -2.80 1.54 17.47
N GLY A 70 -1.93 1.05 18.36
CA GLY A 70 -1.89 -0.36 18.77
C GLY A 70 -0.81 -1.19 18.06
N GLY A 71 0.17 -0.53 17.44
CA GLY A 71 1.34 -1.15 16.84
C GLY A 71 1.02 -2.20 15.78
N VAL A 72 1.87 -3.24 15.69
CA VAL A 72 1.77 -4.32 14.69
C VAL A 72 0.38 -4.95 14.64
N ASN A 73 -0.29 -5.11 15.78
CA ASN A 73 -1.63 -5.71 15.84
C ASN A 73 -2.67 -4.91 15.06
N ALA A 74 -2.60 -3.58 15.10
CA ALA A 74 -3.55 -2.72 14.42
C ALA A 74 -3.10 -2.32 13.01
N VAL A 75 -1.83 -1.93 12.85
CA VAL A 75 -1.31 -1.31 11.61
C VAL A 75 -0.51 -2.29 10.74
N GLY A 76 -0.05 -3.40 11.32
CA GLY A 76 0.83 -4.37 10.68
C GLY A 76 2.30 -3.96 10.67
N TYR A 77 3.16 -4.83 10.17
CA TYR A 77 4.58 -4.53 9.99
C TYR A 77 4.78 -3.43 8.93
N PRO A 78 5.82 -2.59 9.04
CA PRO A 78 6.20 -1.71 7.93
C PRO A 78 6.59 -2.53 6.70
N VAL A 79 6.13 -2.11 5.53
CA VAL A 79 6.46 -2.76 4.24
C VAL A 79 7.24 -1.85 3.29
N SER A 80 7.60 -0.67 3.80
CA SER A 80 8.37 0.36 3.13
C SER A 80 9.14 1.24 4.13
N ASN A 81 10.20 1.89 3.64
CA ASN A 81 10.76 3.10 4.20
C ASN A 81 9.79 4.27 3.97
N ARG A 82 10.04 5.41 4.63
CA ARG A 82 9.34 6.66 4.31
C ARG A 82 9.63 7.11 2.88
N PHE A 83 8.63 7.66 2.21
CA PHE A 83 8.75 8.23 0.87
C PHE A 83 7.77 9.39 0.67
N GLN A 84 7.91 10.13 -0.43
CA GLN A 84 7.02 11.24 -0.76
C GLN A 84 5.87 10.77 -1.65
N TRP A 85 4.64 11.16 -1.30
CA TRP A 85 3.44 10.85 -2.06
C TRP A 85 2.53 12.08 -2.10
N LYS A 86 2.28 12.62 -3.30
CA LYS A 86 1.40 13.79 -3.53
C LYS A 86 1.66 14.95 -2.54
N GLY A 87 2.94 15.23 -2.27
CA GLY A 87 3.36 16.32 -1.36
C GLY A 87 3.38 15.98 0.12
N PHE A 88 3.09 14.74 0.52
CA PHE A 88 3.14 14.30 1.90
C PHE A 88 4.21 13.23 2.11
N THR A 89 4.86 13.28 3.28
CA THR A 89 5.66 12.15 3.77
C THR A 89 4.72 11.01 4.16
N VAL A 90 4.92 9.85 3.55
CA VAL A 90 4.14 8.63 3.81
C VAL A 90 5.04 7.46 4.21
N GLN A 91 4.44 6.46 4.84
CA GLN A 91 5.06 5.14 5.03
C GLN A 91 3.98 4.07 5.00
N ALA A 92 4.17 3.05 4.18
CA ALA A 92 3.27 1.91 4.09
C ALA A 92 3.60 0.85 5.14
N PHE A 93 2.56 0.37 5.80
CA PHE A 93 2.51 -0.80 6.66
C PHE A 93 1.64 -1.86 5.99
N GLN A 94 1.64 -3.10 6.48
CA GLN A 94 0.84 -4.16 5.88
C GLN A 94 -0.63 -3.74 5.77
N LYS A 95 -1.24 -3.24 6.86
CA LYS A 95 -2.68 -2.97 6.94
C LYS A 95 -3.09 -1.58 6.47
N VAL A 96 -2.23 -0.58 6.61
CA VAL A 96 -2.55 0.85 6.35
C VAL A 96 -1.34 1.58 5.77
N VAL A 97 -1.57 2.73 5.15
CA VAL A 97 -0.50 3.62 4.69
C VAL A 97 -0.62 4.93 5.46
N PHE A 98 0.38 5.23 6.28
CA PHE A 98 0.43 6.47 7.03
C PHE A 98 0.75 7.63 6.10
N GLN A 99 0.06 8.74 6.28
CA GLN A 99 0.32 10.04 5.66
C GLN A 99 0.46 11.08 6.76
N TRP A 100 1.63 11.73 6.81
CA TRP A 100 1.90 12.78 7.78
C TRP A 100 1.15 14.07 7.43
N ARG A 101 0.50 14.67 8.42
CA ARG A 101 -0.17 15.98 8.33
C ARG A 101 0.57 16.98 9.21
N PRO A 102 1.58 17.70 8.69
CA PRO A 102 2.40 18.61 9.49
C PRO A 102 1.59 19.73 10.15
N GLU A 103 0.51 20.16 9.52
CA GLU A 103 -0.37 21.23 10.02
C GLU A 103 -1.11 20.87 11.31
N SER A 104 -1.38 19.58 11.54
CA SER A 104 -2.11 19.09 12.71
C SER A 104 -1.27 18.21 13.63
N GLY A 105 -0.07 17.80 13.19
CA GLY A 105 0.76 16.83 13.91
C GLY A 105 0.13 15.43 13.94
N GLN A 106 -0.68 15.08 12.93
CA GLN A 106 -1.44 13.83 12.90
C GLN A 106 -1.04 12.91 11.75
N VAL A 107 -1.30 11.62 11.94
CA VAL A 107 -1.29 10.63 10.86
C VAL A 107 -2.71 10.47 10.34
N MET A 108 -2.87 10.63 9.03
CA MET A 108 -4.04 10.19 8.28
C MET A 108 -3.69 8.91 7.53
N PHE A 109 -4.70 8.13 7.13
CA PHE A 109 -4.48 6.95 6.29
C PHE A 109 -4.90 7.21 4.85
N VAL A 110 -4.00 6.89 3.93
CA VAL A 110 -4.30 6.93 2.49
C VAL A 110 -5.43 5.94 2.19
N ASN A 111 -6.41 6.39 1.41
CA ASN A 111 -7.44 5.51 0.83
C ASN A 111 -6.83 4.73 -0.33
N ILE A 112 -6.02 3.73 -0.02
CA ILE A 112 -5.15 3.07 -0.99
C ILE A 112 -5.92 2.42 -2.15
N PHE A 113 -7.18 2.02 -1.94
CA PHE A 113 -7.99 1.51 -3.04
C PHE A 113 -8.46 2.63 -3.98
N ASP A 114 -8.75 3.83 -3.48
CA ASP A 114 -9.06 5.00 -4.32
C ASP A 114 -7.82 5.38 -5.15
N GLU A 115 -6.62 5.25 -4.57
CA GLU A 115 -5.34 5.43 -5.27
C GLU A 115 -5.10 4.35 -6.34
N MET A 116 -5.44 3.09 -6.07
CA MET A 116 -5.36 2.01 -7.06
C MET A 116 -6.32 2.25 -8.24
N THR A 117 -7.55 2.71 -7.99
CA THR A 117 -8.48 3.12 -9.05
C THR A 117 -7.89 4.27 -9.86
N SER A 118 -7.38 5.31 -9.20
CA SER A 118 -6.76 6.46 -9.86
C SER A 118 -5.55 6.07 -10.72
N ALA A 119 -4.82 5.02 -10.34
CA ALA A 119 -3.70 4.46 -11.09
C ALA A 119 -4.11 3.43 -12.16
N GLY A 120 -5.41 3.27 -12.45
CA GLY A 120 -5.92 2.35 -13.48
C GLY A 120 -5.80 0.86 -13.12
N LYS A 121 -5.73 0.52 -11.82
CA LYS A 121 -5.49 -0.86 -11.35
C LYS A 121 -6.77 -1.68 -11.14
N ASP A 122 -7.94 -1.14 -11.46
CA ASP A 122 -9.21 -1.82 -11.20
C ASP A 122 -9.37 -3.14 -11.95
N ASP A 123 -8.92 -3.23 -13.21
CA ASP A 123 -9.00 -4.49 -13.96
C ASP A 123 -8.05 -5.54 -13.36
N TRP A 124 -6.88 -5.13 -12.85
CA TRP A 124 -5.98 -6.02 -12.12
C TRP A 124 -6.61 -6.47 -10.80
N LEU A 125 -7.21 -5.55 -10.04
CA LEU A 125 -7.89 -5.85 -8.78
C LEU A 125 -9.02 -6.86 -8.95
N VAL A 126 -9.85 -6.70 -9.98
CA VAL A 126 -10.94 -7.62 -10.31
C VAL A 126 -10.40 -9.00 -10.66
N ASN A 127 -9.43 -9.07 -11.58
CA ASN A 127 -8.99 -10.35 -12.16
C ASN A 127 -8.00 -11.13 -11.29
N VAL A 128 -7.17 -10.44 -10.50
CA VAL A 128 -6.06 -11.05 -9.75
C VAL A 128 -6.36 -11.14 -8.25
N ARG A 129 -7.20 -10.24 -7.72
CA ARG A 129 -7.48 -10.12 -6.29
C ARG A 129 -8.96 -10.22 -5.95
N MET A 130 -9.82 -10.52 -6.93
CA MET A 130 -11.28 -10.61 -6.76
C MET A 130 -11.87 -9.38 -6.07
N THR A 131 -11.26 -8.22 -6.25
CA THR A 131 -11.69 -6.98 -5.60
C THR A 131 -12.58 -6.22 -6.59
N PRO A 132 -13.87 -5.99 -6.28
CA PRO A 132 -14.77 -5.32 -7.19
C PRO A 132 -14.37 -3.86 -7.42
N LYS A 133 -14.83 -3.28 -8.53
CA LYS A 133 -14.76 -1.82 -8.74
C LYS A 133 -15.65 -1.12 -7.69
N PRO A 134 -15.33 0.11 -7.27
CA PRO A 134 -16.24 0.86 -6.40
C PRO A 134 -17.57 1.11 -7.13
N PHE A 135 -18.67 1.23 -6.38
CA PHE A 135 -19.91 1.74 -6.94
C PHE A 135 -19.78 3.22 -7.32
N ASP A 136 -20.72 3.73 -8.11
CA ASP A 136 -20.84 5.16 -8.35
C ASP A 136 -21.44 5.83 -7.11
N TRP A 137 -20.61 6.62 -6.44
CA TRP A 137 -20.96 7.41 -5.25
C TRP A 137 -21.10 8.90 -5.56
N SER A 138 -21.28 9.29 -6.82
CA SER A 138 -21.53 10.69 -7.22
C SER A 138 -22.71 11.33 -6.45
N SER A 139 -23.68 10.52 -6.01
CA SER A 139 -24.81 10.95 -5.19
C SER A 139 -24.43 11.49 -3.81
N ASP A 140 -23.19 11.29 -3.35
CA ASP A 140 -22.72 11.82 -2.06
C ASP A 140 -22.36 13.30 -2.13
N GLY A 141 -22.23 13.85 -3.35
CA GLY A 141 -22.05 15.28 -3.56
C GLY A 141 -23.12 16.10 -2.83
N GLY A 142 -22.68 16.97 -1.92
CA GLY A 142 -23.56 17.87 -1.16
C GLY A 142 -24.22 17.25 0.09
N LYS A 143 -24.00 15.96 0.39
CA LYS A 143 -24.46 15.34 1.64
C LYS A 143 -23.56 15.70 2.83
N GLY A 144 -24.13 15.68 4.03
CA GLY A 144 -23.37 15.75 5.27
C GLY A 144 -22.60 14.45 5.54
N TRP A 145 -21.49 14.55 6.29
CA TRP A 145 -20.64 13.39 6.60
C TRP A 145 -21.40 12.19 7.17
N ASP A 146 -22.31 12.43 8.12
CA ASP A 146 -23.09 11.34 8.75
C ASP A 146 -23.99 10.61 7.75
N GLN A 147 -24.55 11.32 6.76
CA GLN A 147 -25.38 10.73 5.72
C GLN A 147 -24.55 9.89 4.74
N VAL A 148 -23.36 10.38 4.37
CA VAL A 148 -22.40 9.62 3.56
C VAL A 148 -22.02 8.36 4.31
N MET A 149 -21.52 8.49 5.54
CA MET A 149 -21.10 7.35 6.35
C MET A 149 -22.22 6.31 6.52
N ALA A 150 -23.46 6.74 6.82
CA ALA A 150 -24.60 5.84 6.92
C ALA A 150 -24.89 5.11 5.60
N SER A 151 -24.85 5.81 4.46
CA SER A 151 -25.11 5.22 3.13
C SER A 151 -24.09 4.13 2.79
N HIS A 152 -22.81 4.38 3.07
CA HIS A 152 -21.74 3.41 2.83
C HIS A 152 -21.80 2.22 3.80
N LEU A 153 -22.04 2.47 5.10
CA LEU A 153 -22.12 1.40 6.10
C LEU A 153 -23.34 0.49 5.90
N ALA A 154 -24.41 0.98 5.26
CA ALA A 154 -25.58 0.18 4.92
C ALA A 154 -25.25 -1.00 3.97
N LEU A 155 -24.15 -0.93 3.21
CA LEU A 155 -23.68 -2.07 2.41
C LEU A 155 -23.40 -3.31 3.26
N LEU A 156 -23.10 -3.16 4.55
CA LEU A 156 -22.81 -4.27 5.45
C LEU A 156 -24.06 -5.01 5.93
N ASP A 157 -25.25 -4.41 5.83
CA ASP A 157 -26.46 -4.92 6.50
C ASP A 157 -26.94 -6.26 5.94
N GLN A 158 -26.66 -6.53 4.66
CA GLN A 158 -27.00 -7.80 4.01
C GLN A 158 -25.95 -8.90 4.26
N TYR A 159 -24.80 -8.57 4.86
CA TYR A 159 -23.65 -9.47 4.97
C TYR A 159 -23.13 -9.55 6.41
N PRO A 160 -23.85 -10.23 7.32
CA PRO A 160 -23.53 -10.23 8.76
C PRO A 160 -22.13 -10.74 9.09
N ALA A 161 -21.60 -11.71 8.34
CA ALA A 161 -20.23 -12.21 8.54
C ALA A 161 -19.18 -11.15 8.15
N ILE A 162 -19.37 -10.47 7.01
CA ILE A 162 -18.51 -9.37 6.59
C ILE A 162 -18.62 -8.20 7.57
N LYS A 163 -19.84 -7.85 8.00
CA LYS A 163 -20.09 -6.83 9.02
C LYS A 163 -19.34 -7.11 10.31
N ALA A 164 -19.42 -8.34 10.83
CA ALA A 164 -18.67 -8.75 12.01
C ALA A 164 -17.15 -8.60 11.81
N SER A 165 -16.62 -9.05 10.67
CA SER A 165 -15.19 -8.92 10.35
C SER A 165 -14.73 -7.46 10.19
N TYR A 166 -15.57 -6.60 9.62
CA TYR A 166 -15.32 -5.16 9.47
C TYR A 166 -15.17 -4.48 10.82
N TYR A 167 -16.05 -4.79 11.79
CA TYR A 167 -16.01 -4.19 13.13
C TYR A 167 -15.04 -4.88 14.10
N ALA A 168 -14.48 -6.06 13.76
CA ALA A 168 -13.53 -6.79 14.62
C ALA A 168 -12.10 -6.22 14.63
N GLN A 169 -11.87 -5.03 14.07
CA GLN A 169 -10.54 -4.41 14.03
C GLN A 169 -10.17 -3.77 15.38
N VAL A 170 -8.88 -3.64 15.63
CA VAL A 170 -8.39 -2.83 16.75
C VAL A 170 -8.55 -1.34 16.39
N GLY A 171 -9.30 -0.60 17.19
CA GLY A 171 -9.59 0.82 16.98
C GLY A 171 -10.91 1.07 16.23
N ASP A 172 -11.12 2.31 15.78
CA ASP A 172 -12.31 2.68 15.01
C ASP A 172 -12.32 2.04 13.62
N ALA A 173 -13.40 1.34 13.28
CA ALA A 173 -13.48 0.55 12.05
C ALA A 173 -13.45 1.41 10.79
N VAL A 174 -14.11 2.57 10.79
CA VAL A 174 -14.11 3.49 9.64
C VAL A 174 -12.72 4.10 9.43
N THR A 175 -12.02 4.43 10.50
CA THR A 175 -10.63 4.88 10.45
C THR A 175 -9.73 3.79 9.85
N MET A 176 -9.78 2.57 10.38
CA MET A 176 -8.87 1.48 9.98
C MET A 176 -9.17 0.90 8.59
N ASN A 177 -10.44 0.76 8.22
CA ASN A 177 -10.86 0.10 6.98
C ASN A 177 -11.25 1.09 5.88
N GLY A 178 -11.60 2.32 6.25
CA GLY A 178 -12.30 3.24 5.36
C GLY A 178 -13.76 2.82 5.12
N LEU A 179 -14.51 3.67 4.44
CA LEU A 179 -15.91 3.38 4.12
C LEU A 179 -16.01 2.18 3.16
N PRO A 180 -17.03 1.30 3.30
CA PRO A 180 -17.37 0.33 2.27
C PRO A 180 -17.72 1.03 0.96
N MET A 181 -17.12 0.63 -0.16
CA MET A 181 -17.27 1.27 -1.47
C MET A 181 -18.02 0.40 -2.47
N SER A 182 -18.01 -0.92 -2.29
CA SER A 182 -18.82 -1.85 -3.08
C SER A 182 -18.86 -3.23 -2.45
N VAL A 183 -19.84 -4.02 -2.85
CA VAL A 183 -19.95 -5.45 -2.52
C VAL A 183 -20.49 -6.23 -3.70
N GLN A 184 -19.86 -7.35 -4.04
CA GLN A 184 -20.22 -8.12 -5.22
C GLN A 184 -19.99 -9.63 -5.00
N ASP A 185 -20.86 -10.46 -5.58
CA ASP A 185 -20.59 -11.89 -5.74
C ASP A 185 -19.58 -12.10 -6.87
N MET A 186 -18.40 -12.58 -6.52
CA MET A 186 -17.27 -12.82 -7.43
C MET A 186 -17.13 -14.31 -7.77
N GLY A 187 -18.22 -15.09 -7.65
CA GLY A 187 -18.25 -16.52 -7.92
C GLY A 187 -18.01 -17.35 -6.65
N SER A 188 -16.73 -17.55 -6.29
CA SER A 188 -16.33 -18.36 -5.13
C SER A 188 -16.39 -17.62 -3.79
N ALA A 189 -16.55 -16.29 -3.82
CA ALA A 189 -16.69 -15.45 -2.64
C ALA A 189 -17.62 -14.26 -2.90
N VAL A 190 -18.30 -13.80 -1.85
CA VAL A 190 -18.85 -12.44 -1.81
C VAL A 190 -17.77 -11.52 -1.29
N VAL A 191 -17.47 -10.45 -2.01
CA VAL A 191 -16.35 -9.57 -1.70
C VAL A 191 -16.83 -8.14 -1.49
N LEU A 192 -16.49 -7.58 -0.33
CA LEU A 192 -16.68 -6.17 0.00
C LEU A 192 -15.35 -5.43 -0.12
N ARG A 193 -15.33 -4.39 -0.95
CA ARG A 193 -14.23 -3.42 -1.03
C ARG A 193 -14.55 -2.26 -0.09
N ALA A 194 -13.62 -1.92 0.79
CA ALA A 194 -13.59 -0.65 1.51
C ALA A 194 -12.42 0.22 1.02
N GLN A 195 -12.36 1.49 1.44
CA GLN A 195 -11.31 2.41 0.95
C GLN A 195 -9.88 1.97 1.30
N ARG A 196 -9.70 1.13 2.35
CA ARG A 196 -8.38 0.69 2.84
C ARG A 196 -8.24 -0.82 3.03
N LYS A 197 -9.32 -1.61 2.93
CA LYS A 197 -9.29 -3.08 3.07
C LYS A 197 -10.31 -3.76 2.16
N VAL A 198 -10.09 -5.05 1.94
CA VAL A 198 -11.06 -5.93 1.24
C VAL A 198 -11.43 -7.09 2.15
N PHE A 199 -12.71 -7.45 2.16
CA PHE A 199 -13.27 -8.53 2.96
C PHE A 199 -13.90 -9.55 2.02
N GLN A 200 -13.44 -10.80 2.08
CA GLN A 200 -13.87 -11.88 1.19
C GLN A 200 -14.54 -12.97 2.01
N GLN A 201 -15.86 -13.09 1.90
CA GLN A 201 -16.61 -14.20 2.49
C GLN A 201 -16.66 -15.36 1.50
N TRP A 202 -15.95 -16.45 1.80
CA TRP A 202 -15.86 -17.60 0.91
C TRP A 202 -17.16 -18.41 0.90
N LYS A 203 -17.70 -18.71 -0.28
CA LYS A 203 -18.93 -19.51 -0.45
C LYS A 203 -18.65 -21.01 -0.39
N THR A 204 -17.43 -21.41 -0.74
CA THR A 204 -16.92 -22.78 -0.68
C THR A 204 -15.55 -22.81 0.00
N ALA A 205 -15.20 -23.94 0.58
CA ALA A 205 -13.89 -24.11 1.22
C ALA A 205 -12.76 -23.92 0.21
N GLN A 206 -11.77 -23.12 0.59
CA GLN A 206 -10.51 -22.90 -0.10
C GLN A 206 -9.37 -23.57 0.69
N PRO A 207 -8.20 -23.81 0.08
CA PRO A 207 -7.03 -24.30 0.80
C PRO A 207 -6.61 -23.43 2.00
N TRP A 208 -6.98 -22.15 2.01
CA TRP A 208 -6.62 -21.17 3.04
C TRP A 208 -7.81 -20.67 3.88
N ALA A 209 -9.05 -21.07 3.55
CA ALA A 209 -10.25 -20.56 4.24
C ALA A 209 -11.41 -21.56 4.21
N ALA A 210 -12.14 -21.71 5.30
CA ALA A 210 -13.35 -22.51 5.35
C ALA A 210 -14.52 -21.84 4.60
N ALA A 211 -15.53 -22.63 4.20
CA ALA A 211 -16.78 -22.08 3.69
C ALA A 211 -17.45 -21.20 4.76
N GLY A 212 -17.93 -20.02 4.37
CA GLY A 212 -18.50 -18.99 5.23
C GLY A 212 -17.46 -18.12 5.94
N GLN A 213 -16.17 -18.48 5.95
CA GLN A 213 -15.13 -17.69 6.57
C GLN A 213 -14.89 -16.39 5.81
N VAL A 214 -14.67 -15.29 6.55
CA VAL A 214 -14.22 -14.02 5.98
C VAL A 214 -12.71 -13.92 6.10
N THR A 215 -12.03 -13.75 4.97
CA THR A 215 -10.61 -13.36 4.93
C THR A 215 -10.49 -11.88 4.61
N VAL A 216 -9.42 -11.25 5.11
CA VAL A 216 -9.16 -9.82 4.91
C VAL A 216 -7.91 -9.66 4.07
N SER A 217 -8.00 -8.90 2.99
CA SER A 217 -6.82 -8.45 2.25
C SER A 217 -6.44 -7.05 2.72
N ASN A 218 -5.18 -6.91 3.12
CA ASN A 218 -4.66 -5.68 3.69
C ASN A 218 -4.32 -4.68 2.58
N GLY A 219 -4.82 -3.44 2.69
CA GLY A 219 -4.63 -2.45 1.62
C GLY A 219 -3.18 -2.01 1.42
N GLY A 220 -2.39 -1.95 2.49
CA GLY A 220 -0.99 -1.55 2.41
C GLY A 220 -0.15 -2.55 1.60
N ASP A 221 -0.28 -3.85 1.90
CA ASP A 221 0.32 -4.94 1.11
C ASP A 221 -0.16 -4.94 -0.34
N LEU A 222 -1.47 -4.75 -0.57
CA LEU A 222 -2.02 -4.69 -1.92
C LEU A 222 -1.53 -3.48 -2.71
N GLY A 223 -1.29 -2.34 -2.06
CA GLY A 223 -0.66 -1.18 -2.71
C GLY A 223 0.76 -1.48 -3.15
N LYS A 224 1.54 -2.19 -2.32
CA LYS A 224 2.88 -2.67 -2.71
C LYS A 224 2.80 -3.60 -3.91
N GLU A 225 1.88 -4.56 -3.88
CA GLU A 225 1.71 -5.54 -4.95
C GLU A 225 1.22 -4.91 -6.27
N ALA A 226 0.32 -3.93 -6.20
CA ALA A 226 -0.18 -3.20 -7.37
C ALA A 226 0.90 -2.32 -8.04
N GLY A 227 2.08 -2.18 -7.42
CA GLY A 227 3.19 -1.36 -7.90
C GLY A 227 2.98 0.13 -7.64
N LEU A 228 2.23 0.49 -6.60
CA LEU A 228 1.99 1.90 -6.24
C LEU A 228 3.17 2.54 -5.50
N TYR A 229 4.00 1.74 -4.83
CA TYR A 229 5.11 2.26 -4.03
C TYR A 229 6.40 2.29 -4.84
N PRO A 230 7.24 3.33 -4.69
CA PRO A 230 8.56 3.38 -5.28
C PRO A 230 9.42 2.18 -4.89
N ALA A 231 10.24 1.68 -5.83
CA ALA A 231 11.08 0.50 -5.63
C ALA A 231 12.09 0.67 -4.48
N ASP A 232 12.65 1.87 -4.33
CA ASP A 232 13.55 2.23 -3.25
C ASP A 232 12.83 2.27 -1.89
N ALA A 233 11.57 2.71 -1.86
CA ALA A 233 10.77 2.72 -0.64
C ALA A 233 10.55 1.29 -0.13
N ILE A 234 10.27 0.32 -1.01
CA ILE A 234 9.98 -1.07 -0.62
C ILE A 234 11.24 -1.95 -0.48
N THR A 235 12.42 -1.40 -0.68
CA THR A 235 13.69 -2.09 -0.50
C THR A 235 14.15 -1.98 0.96
N ALA A 236 14.24 -3.12 1.64
CA ALA A 236 14.73 -3.18 3.02
C ALA A 236 16.19 -2.73 3.10
N ARG A 237 16.54 -1.95 4.13
CA ARG A 237 17.90 -1.38 4.30
C ARG A 237 18.34 -1.38 5.76
N PRO A 238 19.64 -1.28 6.06
CA PRO A 238 20.12 -1.04 7.42
C PRO A 238 19.53 0.26 7.99
N TRP A 239 19.23 0.29 9.29
CA TRP A 239 18.59 1.47 9.92
C TRP A 239 19.47 2.73 9.87
N ASN A 240 20.79 2.55 9.90
CA ASN A 240 21.78 3.62 9.86
C ASN A 240 22.12 4.08 8.44
N GLN A 241 21.49 3.49 7.41
CA GLN A 241 21.65 3.95 6.05
C GLN A 241 20.72 5.14 5.79
N PRO A 242 21.25 6.30 5.33
CA PRO A 242 20.41 7.42 4.94
C PRO A 242 19.46 7.01 3.81
N ALA A 243 18.33 7.72 3.69
CA ALA A 243 17.44 7.50 2.56
C ALA A 243 18.23 7.70 1.25
N PRO A 244 18.01 6.84 0.23
CA PRO A 244 18.53 7.09 -1.10
C PRO A 244 18.12 8.50 -1.54
N CYS A 245 19.00 9.19 -2.26
CA CYS A 245 18.59 10.43 -2.93
C CYS A 245 17.38 10.09 -3.83
N PRO A 246 16.26 10.81 -3.72
CA PRO A 246 15.09 10.51 -4.52
C PRO A 246 15.43 10.60 -6.01
N ALA A 247 14.89 9.69 -6.83
CA ALA A 247 15.12 9.72 -8.27
C ALA A 247 14.49 10.97 -8.91
N PRO A 248 15.10 11.54 -9.97
CA PRO A 248 14.49 12.60 -10.77
C PRO A 248 13.07 12.24 -11.22
N PHE A 249 12.12 13.16 -11.03
CA PHE A 249 10.73 12.98 -11.43
C PHE A 249 10.30 14.12 -12.35
N ILE A 250 9.73 13.80 -13.51
CA ILE A 250 9.20 14.78 -14.48
C ILE A 250 7.67 14.74 -14.48
N ASN A 251 7.04 15.88 -14.19
CA ASN A 251 5.58 16.00 -14.14
C ASN A 251 4.96 16.12 -15.54
N GLY A 252 5.06 15.06 -16.34
CA GLY A 252 4.55 14.98 -17.70
C GLY A 252 5.55 15.49 -18.75
N PHE A 253 5.52 14.84 -19.91
CA PHE A 253 6.32 15.17 -21.10
C PHE A 253 5.45 14.92 -22.32
N SER A 254 5.36 15.90 -23.22
CA SER A 254 4.49 15.84 -24.41
C SER A 254 5.14 16.52 -25.60
N VAL A 255 4.66 16.18 -26.80
CA VAL A 255 5.09 16.78 -28.06
C VAL A 255 3.86 17.07 -28.92
N ASN A 256 3.79 18.27 -29.51
CA ASN A 256 2.70 18.66 -30.39
C ASN A 256 3.20 19.48 -31.60
N PRO A 257 2.93 19.05 -32.85
CA PRO A 257 2.31 17.78 -33.24
C PRO A 257 3.22 16.58 -32.99
N SER A 258 2.64 15.40 -32.72
CA SER A 258 3.37 14.14 -32.54
C SER A 258 3.86 13.52 -33.86
N THR A 259 3.53 14.13 -35.00
CA THR A 259 4.00 13.75 -36.33
C THR A 259 4.24 15.00 -37.15
N ILE A 260 5.40 15.08 -37.80
CA ILE A 260 5.82 16.19 -38.66
C ILE A 260 6.27 15.64 -40.02
N ASN A 261 6.01 16.41 -41.08
CA ASN A 261 6.70 16.23 -42.35
C ASN A 261 8.07 16.92 -42.30
N GLN A 262 8.97 16.54 -43.22
CA GLN A 262 10.28 17.17 -43.33
C GLN A 262 10.15 18.70 -43.45
N GLY A 263 10.86 19.43 -42.59
CA GLY A 263 10.83 20.89 -42.53
C GLY A 263 9.75 21.49 -41.61
N GLN A 264 8.88 20.67 -41.02
CA GLN A 264 7.93 21.13 -40.00
C GLN A 264 8.54 21.04 -38.58
N GLY A 265 8.07 21.89 -37.67
CA GLY A 265 8.48 21.88 -36.25
C GLY A 265 7.44 21.22 -35.35
N ALA A 266 7.88 20.83 -34.15
CA ALA A 266 7.01 20.43 -33.05
C ALA A 266 7.48 21.08 -31.75
N THR A 267 6.53 21.33 -30.85
CA THR A 267 6.82 21.86 -29.50
C THR A 267 6.87 20.71 -28.53
N LEU A 268 8.01 20.56 -27.84
CA LEU A 268 8.09 19.73 -26.65
C LEU A 268 7.50 20.53 -25.48
N SER A 269 6.85 19.88 -24.53
CA SER A 269 6.41 20.52 -23.30
C SER A 269 6.54 19.57 -22.14
N TRP A 270 7.12 20.05 -21.04
CA TRP A 270 7.31 19.29 -19.82
C TRP A 270 6.90 20.07 -18.58
N GLY A 271 6.35 19.34 -17.61
CA GLY A 271 6.04 19.90 -16.31
C GLY A 271 7.28 20.05 -15.43
N ALA A 272 7.03 20.43 -14.18
CA ALA A 272 8.09 20.58 -13.18
C ALA A 272 8.87 19.26 -13.01
N VAL A 273 10.19 19.37 -12.99
CA VAL A 273 11.14 18.32 -12.72
C VAL A 273 11.62 18.51 -11.29
N THR A 274 11.42 17.49 -10.47
CA THR A 274 11.82 17.49 -9.06
C THR A 274 12.88 16.43 -8.82
N ASN A 275 13.60 16.54 -7.70
CA ASN A 275 14.69 15.64 -7.32
C ASN A 275 15.83 15.57 -8.36
N ALA A 276 15.98 16.60 -9.18
CA ALA A 276 17.05 16.76 -10.15
C ALA A 276 17.75 18.10 -9.92
N THR A 277 19.06 18.13 -10.13
CA THR A 277 19.86 19.37 -10.10
C THR A 277 19.96 20.03 -11.47
N GLU A 278 19.67 19.28 -12.54
CA GLU A 278 19.70 19.76 -13.92
C GLU A 278 18.67 19.03 -14.79
N VAL A 279 18.23 19.69 -15.86
CA VAL A 279 17.42 19.12 -16.94
C VAL A 279 18.13 19.46 -18.25
N SER A 280 18.29 18.47 -19.13
CA SER A 280 18.90 18.67 -20.44
C SER A 280 18.12 17.93 -21.52
N ILE A 281 18.20 18.45 -22.75
CA ILE A 281 17.65 17.81 -23.93
C ILE A 281 18.82 17.43 -24.85
N ASP A 282 18.86 16.15 -25.24
CA ASP A 282 19.83 15.59 -26.18
C ASP A 282 19.69 16.20 -27.59
N GLN A 283 20.53 15.76 -28.53
CA GLN A 283 20.60 16.31 -29.91
C GLN A 283 21.07 17.78 -29.97
N GLY A 284 21.87 18.20 -28.98
CA GLY A 284 22.59 19.47 -29.03
C GLY A 284 21.86 20.69 -28.46
N ILE A 285 20.70 20.51 -27.81
CA ILE A 285 19.97 21.60 -27.15
C ILE A 285 20.61 21.96 -25.80
N GLY A 286 20.98 20.95 -25.00
CA GLY A 286 21.66 21.15 -23.73
C GLY A 286 20.72 21.50 -22.57
N GLY A 287 21.20 22.29 -21.61
CA GLY A 287 20.49 22.59 -20.37
C GLY A 287 19.22 23.42 -20.58
N VAL A 288 18.13 23.03 -19.93
CA VAL A 288 16.81 23.68 -20.01
C VAL A 288 16.21 23.92 -18.63
N GLY A 289 15.26 24.87 -18.55
CA GLY A 289 14.52 25.17 -17.32
C GLY A 289 13.47 24.12 -16.98
N THR A 290 12.87 24.25 -15.80
CA THR A 290 11.74 23.40 -15.40
C THR A 290 10.68 24.18 -14.60
N PRO A 291 9.39 24.07 -14.97
CA PRO A 291 8.84 23.49 -16.21
C PRO A 291 9.33 24.21 -17.49
N GLY A 292 9.08 23.65 -18.67
CA GLY A 292 9.53 24.26 -19.93
C GLY A 292 8.86 23.72 -21.20
N SER A 293 9.18 24.36 -22.33
CA SER A 293 8.74 24.01 -23.68
C SER A 293 9.76 24.37 -24.75
#